data_AF-A0A380P301-F1
#
_entry.id   AF-A0A380P301-F1
#
_cell.length_a   1.000
_cell.length_b   1.000
_cell.length_c   1.000
_cell.angle_alpha   90.00
_cell.angle_beta   90.00
_cell.angle_gamma   90.00
#
_symmetry.space_group_name_H-M   'P 1'
#
loop_
_entity.id
_entity.type
_entity.pdbx_description
1 polymer ?
#
loop_
_entity_poly.entity_id
_entity_poly.type
_entity_poly.pdbx_seq_one_letter_code
_entity_poly.pdbx_strand_id
1 'polypeptide(L)'
;MQGPEFSIFSFVGKEQVVHAPIAQDHKRLLDGDRGPNTGGMGAYSPVRWIGEDVVQTAITSLVEPVLAAMRAEGTPFEGICIPALC
;
A
#
# COMPACT_ATOMS: atom_id res chain seq x y z
N MET A 1 10.55 10.35 5.57
CA MET A 1 11.29 9.90 4.37
C MET A 1 11.04 10.88 3.24
N GLN A 2 11.87 10.88 2.20
CA GLN A 2 11.65 11.67 0.99
C GLN A 2 11.58 10.68 -0.18
N GLY A 3 10.50 10.73 -0.95
CA GLY A 3 10.24 9.79 -2.02
C GLY A 3 8.79 9.88 -2.47
N PRO A 4 8.48 9.39 -3.68
CA PRO A 4 7.10 9.35 -4.15
C PRO A 4 6.33 8.22 -3.45
N GLU A 5 5.21 8.57 -2.81
CA GLU A 5 4.36 7.62 -2.09
C GLU A 5 3.50 6.79 -3.06
N PHE A 6 3.24 5.53 -2.70
CA PHE A 6 2.27 4.66 -3.37
C PHE A 6 1.61 3.71 -2.36
N SER A 7 0.48 3.14 -2.76
CA SER A 7 -0.33 2.22 -1.96
C SER A 7 -0.38 0.85 -2.63
N ILE A 8 -0.22 -0.21 -1.82
CA ILE A 8 -0.51 -1.60 -2.20
C ILE A 8 -1.80 -2.02 -1.51
N PHE A 9 -2.77 -2.51 -2.28
CA PHE A 9 -4.01 -3.08 -1.73
C PHE A 9 -3.90 -4.60 -1.74
N SER A 10 -3.90 -5.20 -0.55
CA SER A 10 -3.80 -6.66 -0.41
C SER A 10 -5.08 -7.23 0.17
N PHE A 11 -5.80 -8.01 -0.64
CA PHE A 11 -6.98 -8.75 -0.21
C PHE A 11 -6.53 -10.01 0.52
N VAL A 12 -6.76 -10.06 1.82
CA VAL A 12 -6.34 -11.14 2.70
C VAL A 12 -7.55 -12.01 3.01
N GLY A 13 -7.58 -13.21 2.44
CA GLY A 13 -8.51 -14.27 2.79
C GLY A 13 -7.87 -15.28 3.75
N LYS A 14 -8.64 -16.31 4.11
CA LYS A 14 -8.19 -17.38 5.01
C LYS A 14 -7.01 -18.17 4.45
N GLU A 15 -7.05 -18.47 3.15
CA GLU A 15 -6.10 -19.36 2.49
C GLU A 15 -5.09 -18.63 1.61
N GLN A 16 -5.43 -17.46 1.10
CA GLN A 16 -4.61 -16.74 0.12
C GLN A 16 -4.65 -15.23 0.31
N VAL A 17 -3.60 -14.58 -0.18
CA VAL A 17 -3.50 -13.12 -0.32
C VAL A 17 -3.44 -12.79 -1.80
N VAL A 18 -4.18 -11.76 -2.22
CA VAL A 18 -4.18 -11.26 -3.60
C VAL A 18 -3.86 -9.78 -3.59
N HIS A 19 -2.89 -9.36 -4.39
CA HIS A 19 -2.46 -7.96 -4.48
C HIS A 19 -3.11 -7.28 -5.70
N ALA A 20 -3.76 -6.14 -5.48
CA ALA A 20 -4.25 -5.30 -6.56
C ALA A 20 -3.10 -4.51 -7.21
N PRO A 21 -3.29 -3.98 -8.44
CA PRO A 21 -2.37 -3.01 -8.99
C PRO A 21 -2.17 -1.83 -8.04
N ILE A 22 -0.94 -1.36 -7.91
CA ILE A 22 -0.61 -0.24 -7.03
C ILE A 22 -1.33 1.03 -7.45
N ALA A 23 -1.59 1.91 -6.48
CA ALA A 23 -2.15 3.24 -6.73
C ALA A 23 -1.26 4.31 -6.11
N GLN A 24 -1.33 5.52 -6.66
CA GLN A 24 -0.78 6.71 -6.00
C GLN A 24 -1.94 7.63 -5.67
N ASP A 25 -1.99 8.08 -4.42
CA ASP A 25 -2.97 9.03 -3.92
C ASP A 25 -2.35 10.40 -3.65
N HIS A 26 -3.10 11.45 -3.97
CA HIS A 26 -2.72 12.82 -3.72
C HIS A 26 -3.47 13.33 -2.50
N LYS A 27 -2.81 13.40 -1.34
CA LYS A 27 -3.43 13.82 -0.08
C LYS A 27 -3.41 15.33 0.14
N ARG A 28 -2.67 16.09 -0.65
CA ARG A 28 -2.44 17.52 -0.42
C ARG A 28 -3.54 18.36 -1.05
N LEU A 29 -4.12 19.28 -0.25
CA LEU A 29 -5.26 20.09 -0.67
C LEU A 29 -4.99 20.97 -1.91
N LEU A 30 -3.74 21.41 -2.09
CA LEU A 30 -3.36 22.34 -3.15
C LEU A 30 -2.38 21.71 -4.14
N ASP A 31 -2.41 22.23 -5.37
CA ASP A 31 -1.51 21.82 -6.46
C ASP A 31 -0.03 21.89 -6.07
N GLY A 32 0.73 20.93 -6.59
CA GLY A 32 2.15 20.76 -6.31
C GLY A 32 2.44 20.16 -4.92
N ASP A 33 1.54 19.31 -4.43
CA ASP A 33 1.62 18.67 -3.11
C ASP A 33 1.75 19.66 -1.94
N ARG A 34 0.98 20.76 -1.98
CA ARG A 34 1.00 21.82 -0.97
C ARG A 34 -0.26 21.85 -0.10
N GLY A 35 -0.19 22.59 1.00
CA GLY A 35 -1.31 22.76 1.92
C GLY A 35 -1.49 21.58 2.88
N PRO A 36 -2.58 21.57 3.67
CA PRO A 36 -2.83 20.54 4.67
C PRO A 36 -3.08 19.17 4.03
N ASN A 37 -2.82 18.11 4.79
CA ASN A 37 -3.22 16.75 4.40
C ASN A 37 -4.75 16.63 4.48
N THR A 38 -5.33 15.99 3.47
CA THR A 38 -6.73 15.60 3.37
C THR A 38 -6.83 14.08 3.41
N GLY A 39 -8.05 13.53 3.41
CA GLY A 39 -8.26 12.09 3.23
C GLY A 39 -7.95 11.58 1.81
N GLY A 40 -7.62 12.47 0.86
CA GLY A 40 -7.39 12.18 -0.55
C GLY A 40 -8.12 13.17 -1.45
N MET A 41 -7.37 13.87 -2.31
CA MET A 41 -7.89 14.76 -3.37
C MET A 41 -8.12 14.01 -4.69
N GLY A 42 -7.45 12.87 -4.85
CA GLY A 42 -7.57 12.02 -6.03
C GLY A 42 -6.56 10.88 -5.97
N ALA A 43 -6.77 9.85 -6.78
CA ALA A 43 -5.86 8.73 -6.91
C ALA A 43 -5.92 8.16 -8.33
N TYR A 44 -4.87 7.46 -8.74
CA TYR A 44 -4.84 6.75 -10.02
C TYR A 44 -4.14 5.39 -9.90
N SER A 45 -4.50 4.47 -10.80
CA SER A 45 -3.95 3.12 -10.89
C SER A 45 -4.02 2.61 -12.35
N PRO A 46 -3.05 1.82 -12.84
CA PRO A 46 -1.80 1.45 -12.18
C PRO A 46 -0.75 2.57 -12.21
N VAL A 47 0.22 2.52 -11.30
CA VAL A 47 1.36 3.45 -11.27
C VAL A 47 2.51 2.89 -12.11
N ARG A 48 2.68 3.40 -13.34
CA ARG A 48 3.63 2.82 -14.32
C ARG A 48 5.09 3.23 -14.15
N TRP A 49 5.37 4.26 -13.35
CA TRP A 49 6.74 4.75 -13.11
C TRP A 49 7.41 4.06 -11.92
N ILE A 50 6.69 3.21 -11.19
CA ILE A 50 7.24 2.32 -10.18
C ILE A 50 7.57 0.98 -10.84
N GLY A 51 8.79 0.50 -10.65
CA GLY A 51 9.22 -0.80 -11.14
C GLY A 51 8.53 -1.96 -10.42
N GLU A 52 8.23 -3.03 -11.16
CA GLU A 52 7.62 -4.25 -10.59
C GLU A 52 8.50 -4.89 -9.51
N ASP A 53 9.82 -4.73 -9.60
CA ASP A 53 10.81 -5.16 -8.61
C ASP A 53 10.63 -4.44 -7.27
N VAL A 54 10.33 -3.15 -7.29
CA VAL A 54 10.02 -2.35 -6.09
C VAL A 54 8.72 -2.83 -5.45
N VAL A 55 7.70 -3.10 -6.26
CA VAL A 55 6.41 -3.64 -5.78
C VAL A 55 6.60 -5.01 -5.14
N GLN A 56 7.33 -5.91 -5.80
CA GLN A 56 7.61 -7.24 -5.28
C GLN A 56 8.45 -7.20 -4.00
N THR A 57 9.39 -6.27 -3.91
CA THR A 57 10.17 -6.03 -2.69
C THR A 57 9.24 -5.59 -1.57
N ALA A 58 8.37 -4.59 -1.79
CA ALA A 58 7.43 -4.13 -0.78
C ALA A 58 6.46 -5.24 -0.32
N ILE A 59 5.99 -6.10 -1.24
CA ILE A 59 5.15 -7.25 -0.88
C ILE A 59 5.92 -8.21 0.04
N THR A 60 7.11 -8.65 -0.38
CA THR A 60 7.87 -9.71 0.30
C THR A 60 8.56 -9.21 1.58
N SER A 61 8.93 -7.93 1.66
CA SER A 61 9.65 -7.36 2.80
C SER A 61 8.74 -6.67 3.81
N LEU A 62 7.49 -6.34 3.45
CA LEU A 62 6.55 -5.63 4.34
C LEU A 62 5.21 -6.36 4.48
N VAL A 63 4.49 -6.58 3.38
CA VAL A 63 3.12 -7.11 3.45
C VAL A 63 3.09 -8.52 4.02
N GLU A 64 3.84 -9.45 3.42
CA GLU A 64 3.85 -10.84 3.83
C GLU A 64 4.37 -11.03 5.26
N PRO A 65 5.48 -10.39 5.70
CA PRO A 65 5.95 -10.49 7.07
C PRO A 65 4.94 -9.97 8.10
N VAL A 66 4.25 -8.85 7.81
CA VAL A 66 3.23 -8.30 8.73
C VAL A 66 2.07 -9.28 8.89
N LEU A 67 1.55 -9.82 7.79
CA LEU A 67 0.45 -10.81 7.84
C LEU A 67 0.88 -12.11 8.54
N ALA A 68 2.13 -12.55 8.32
CA ALA A 68 2.68 -13.71 9.00
C ALA A 68 2.84 -13.49 10.50
N ALA A 69 3.29 -12.31 10.94
CA ALA A 69 3.40 -11.94 12.34
C ALA A 69 2.03 -11.93 13.04
N MET A 70 1.02 -11.30 12.43
CA MET A 70 -0.35 -11.29 12.96
C MET A 70 -0.92 -12.71 13.11
N ARG A 71 -0.65 -13.60 12.15
CA ARG A 71 -1.02 -15.02 12.26
C ARG A 71 -0.28 -15.72 13.40
N ALA A 72 1.02 -15.48 13.56
CA ALA A 72 1.82 -16.07 14.63
C ALA A 72 1.39 -15.61 16.03
N GLU A 73 0.91 -14.38 16.15
CA GLU A 73 0.38 -13.80 17.39
C GLU A 73 -1.07 -14.24 17.70
N GLY A 74 -1.66 -15.12 16.88
CA GLY A 74 -3.04 -15.59 17.07
C GLY A 74 -4.11 -14.55 16.72
N THR A 75 -3.75 -13.49 16.00
CA THR A 75 -4.64 -12.42 15.55
C THR A 75 -4.67 -12.31 14.02
N PRO A 76 -5.02 -13.38 13.28
CA PRO A 76 -4.97 -13.37 11.82
C PRO A 76 -5.87 -12.27 11.24
N PHE A 77 -5.32 -11.50 10.29
CA PHE A 77 -6.06 -10.46 9.59
C PHE A 77 -6.84 -11.06 8.41
N GLU A 78 -8.13 -10.71 8.29
CA GLU A 78 -8.97 -10.99 7.12
C GLU A 78 -9.59 -9.67 6.66
N GLY A 79 -9.46 -9.32 5.37
CA GLY A 79 -9.94 -8.05 4.83
C GLY A 79 -8.98 -7.41 3.84
N ILE A 80 -8.96 -6.08 3.77
CA ILE A 80 -8.07 -5.34 2.88
C ILE A 80 -6.95 -4.72 3.72
N CYS A 81 -5.73 -5.22 3.53
CA CYS A 81 -4.52 -4.66 4.13
C CYS A 81 -3.96 -3.58 3.19
N ILE A 82 -3.79 -2.37 3.72
CA ILE A 82 -3.25 -1.22 3.01
C ILE A 82 -2.03 -0.73 3.81
N PRO A 83 -0.82 -1.20 3.50
CA PRO A 83 0.40 -0.72 4.14
C PRO A 83 0.69 0.71 3.67
N ALA A 84 1.07 1.58 4.59
CA ALA A 84 1.66 2.86 4.22
C ALA A 84 3.10 2.63 3.75
N LEU A 85 3.39 2.94 2.48
CA LEU A 85 4.73 2.88 1.90
C LEU A 85 5.20 4.31 1.62
N CYS A 86 6.39 4.64 2.13
CA CYS A 86 7.02 5.96 2.04
C CYS A 86 8.34 5.89 1.27
#